data_AF-G0J0H4-F1
#
_entry.id   AF-G0J0H4-F1
#
_cell.length_a   1.000
_cell.length_b   1.000
_cell.length_c   1.000
_cell.angle_alpha   90.00
_cell.angle_beta   90.00
_cell.angle_gamma   90.00
#
_symmetry.space_group_name_H-M   'P 1'
#
loop_
_entity.id
_entity.type
_entity.pdbx_description
1 polymer ?
#
loop_
_entity_poly.entity_id
_entity_poly.type
_entity_poly.pdbx_seq_one_letter_code
_entity_poly.pdbx_strand_id
1 'polypeptide(L)' 'MPYVFPWTGTDDHLVFRFHSSNFFNKYVELYGNKKVKIMEGNIHSFFQTNKKRLKEDTWVLVKLKIK' A
#
# COMPACT_ATOMS: atom_id res chain seq x y z
N MET A 1 -8.84 19.93 12.75
CA MET A 1 -9.46 19.62 11.45
C MET A 1 -9.55 18.11 11.32
N PRO A 2 -10.70 17.52 10.95
CA PRO A 2 -10.77 16.07 10.73
C PRO A 2 -9.85 15.71 9.56
N TYR A 3 -9.01 14.69 9.77
CA TYR A 3 -8.11 14.16 8.75
C TYR A 3 -8.95 13.42 7.71
N VAL A 4 -9.22 14.06 6.58
CA VAL A 4 -9.92 13.42 5.45
C VAL A 4 -8.92 12.49 4.77
N PHE A 5 -9.10 11.19 4.95
CA PHE A 5 -8.30 10.19 4.22
C PHE A 5 -8.58 10.39 2.72
N PRO A 6 -7.57 10.66 1.87
CA PRO A 6 -7.79 10.97 0.46
C PRO A 6 -8.09 9.68 -0.31
N TRP A 7 -9.38 9.34 -0.37
CA TRP A 7 -9.91 8.17 -1.06
C TRP A 7 -10.97 8.57 -2.09
N THR A 8 -11.04 7.82 -3.17
CA THR A 8 -12.09 7.90 -4.20
C THR A 8 -12.44 6.48 -4.64
N GLY A 9 -13.53 6.29 -5.35
CA GLY A 9 -13.96 4.96 -5.77
C GLY A 9 -14.87 4.98 -6.99
N THR A 10 -14.98 3.80 -7.59
CA THR A 10 -16.01 3.42 -8.57
C THR A 10 -16.83 2.28 -7.97
N ASP A 11 -17.85 1.81 -8.66
CA ASP A 11 -18.71 0.71 -8.19
C ASP A 11 -17.92 -0.58 -7.87
N ASP A 12 -16.77 -0.77 -8.52
CA ASP A 12 -15.95 -1.98 -8.45
C ASP A 12 -14.55 -1.75 -7.86
N HIS A 13 -14.17 -0.51 -7.58
CA HIS A 13 -12.81 -0.20 -7.09
C HIS A 13 -12.78 0.90 -6.05
N LEU A 14 -11.80 0.78 -5.16
CA LEU A 14 -11.45 1.76 -4.15
C LEU A 14 -10.03 2.22 -4.39
N VAL A 15 -9.82 3.53 -4.49
CA VAL A 15 -8.54 4.16 -4.78
C VAL A 15 -8.12 5.02 -3.59
N PHE A 16 -6.89 4.81 -3.13
CA PHE A 16 -6.34 5.49 -1.97
C PHE A 16 -5.00 6.11 -2.28
N ARG A 17 -4.75 7.28 -1.69
CA ARG A 17 -3.43 7.92 -1.71
C ARG A 17 -2.81 7.95 -0.32
N PHE A 18 -1.56 7.51 -0.20
CA PHE A 18 -0.80 7.61 1.05
C PHE A 18 0.68 7.85 0.79
N HIS A 19 1.38 8.41 1.77
CA HIS A 19 2.84 8.54 1.71
C HIS A 19 3.50 7.15 1.69
N SER A 20 4.51 7.01 0.83
CA SER A 20 5.33 5.80 0.67
C SER A 20 5.96 5.34 1.99
N SER A 21 6.47 6.28 2.77
CA SER A 21 7.08 6.03 4.08
C SER A 21 6.09 5.42 5.07
N ASN A 22 4.85 5.94 5.12
CA ASN A 22 3.79 5.39 5.97
C ASN A 22 3.42 3.96 5.55
N PHE A 23 3.34 3.70 4.25
CA PHE A 23 3.11 2.34 3.76
C PHE A 23 4.25 1.41 4.12
N PHE A 24 5.50 1.84 3.91
CA PHE A 24 6.68 1.04 4.21
C PHE A 24 6.72 0.65 5.69
N ASN A 25 6.58 1.64 6.58
CA ASN A 25 6.64 1.44 8.01
C ASN A 25 5.53 0.50 8.50
N LYS A 26 4.28 0.73 8.08
CA LYS A 26 3.16 -0.17 8.43
C LYS A 26 3.34 -1.58 7.89
N TYR A 27 3.86 -1.73 6.68
CA TYR A 27 4.13 -3.05 6.13
C TYR A 27 5.19 -3.80 6.96
N VAL A 28 6.29 -3.13 7.31
CA VAL A 28 7.36 -3.72 8.13
C VAL A 28 6.85 -4.04 9.54
N GLU A 29 6.04 -3.18 10.14
CA GLU A 29 5.40 -3.41 11.43
C GLU A 29 4.51 -4.67 11.41
N LEU A 30 3.65 -4.81 10.39
CA LEU A 30 2.68 -5.90 10.31
C LEU A 30 3.29 -7.25 9.87
N TYR A 31 4.32 -7.22 9.02
CA TYR A 31 4.82 -8.39 8.29
C TYR A 31 6.33 -8.64 8.41
N GLY A 32 7.12 -7.73 9.01
CA GLY A 32 8.58 -7.81 9.03
C GLY A 32 9.15 -9.09 9.64
N ASN A 33 8.44 -9.68 10.61
CA ASN A 33 8.82 -10.92 11.29
C ASN A 33 7.97 -12.13 10.86
N LYS A 34 7.12 -12.00 9.85
CA LYS A 34 6.21 -13.07 9.42
C LYS A 34 6.70 -13.70 8.12
N LYS A 35 6.56 -15.01 8.01
CA LYS A 35 6.68 -15.70 6.71
C LYS A 35 5.45 -15.35 5.88
N VAL A 36 5.64 -14.53 4.84
CA VAL A 36 4.57 -14.13 3.93
C VAL A 36 4.67 -14.88 2.61
N LYS A 37 3.53 -15.32 2.06
CA LYS A 37 3.48 -15.91 0.72
C LYS A 37 3.44 -14.81 -0.32
N ILE A 38 4.51 -14.69 -1.10
CA ILE A 38 4.58 -13.75 -2.21
C ILE A 38 3.85 -14.39 -3.40
N MET A 39 2.81 -13.73 -3.89
CA MET A 39 2.03 -14.14 -5.06
C MET A 39 1.87 -12.93 -5.96
N GLU A 40 1.89 -13.15 -7.27
CA GLU A 40 1.72 -12.07 -8.23
C GLU A 40 0.41 -11.31 -7.99
N GLY A 41 0.49 -9.98 -8.07
CA GLY A 41 -0.64 -9.09 -7.84
C GLY A 41 -1.03 -8.87 -6.37
N ASN A 42 -0.36 -9.50 -5.40
CA ASN A 42 -0.64 -9.27 -3.98
C ASN A 42 0.22 -8.14 -3.37
N ILE A 43 -0.15 -7.70 -2.16
CA ILE A 43 0.56 -6.61 -1.46
C ILE A 43 2.02 -6.94 -1.17
N HIS A 44 2.35 -8.23 -0.98
CA HIS A 44 3.71 -8.67 -0.69
C HIS A 44 4.59 -8.58 -1.93
N SER A 45 4.11 -9.01 -3.10
CA SER A 45 4.85 -8.84 -4.37
C SER A 45 5.04 -7.36 -4.67
N PHE A 46 4.01 -6.54 -4.47
CA PHE A 46 4.11 -5.08 -4.64
C PHE A 46 5.21 -4.47 -3.75
N PHE A 47 5.24 -4.82 -2.46
CA PHE A 47 6.24 -4.30 -1.53
C PHE A 47 7.65 -4.72 -1.91
N GLN A 48 7.87 -5.98 -2.27
CA GLN A 48 9.21 -6.46 -2.65
C GLN A 48 9.72 -5.78 -3.92
N THR A 49 8.88 -5.66 -4.95
CA THR A 49 9.25 -5.01 -6.22
C THR A 49 9.56 -3.53 -6.04
N ASN A 50 8.85 -2.84 -5.15
CA ASN A 50 8.95 -1.38 -4.99
C ASN A 50 9.73 -0.94 -3.74
N LYS A 51 10.36 -1.88 -3.00
CA LYS A 51 10.97 -1.64 -1.69
C LYS A 51 11.91 -0.43 -1.64
N LYS A 52 12.73 -0.23 -2.68
CA LYS A 52 13.66 0.91 -2.77
C LYS A 52 12.91 2.24 -2.89
N ARG A 53 11.98 2.32 -3.84
CA ARG A 53 11.14 3.52 -4.09
C ARG A 53 10.24 3.87 -2.90
N LEU A 54 9.77 2.86 -2.16
CA LEU A 54 8.95 3.07 -0.98
C LEU A 54 9.68 3.74 0.19
N LYS A 55 11.03 3.77 0.18
CA LYS A 55 11.84 4.50 1.15
C LYS A 55 12.07 5.96 0.78
N GLU A 56 11.79 6.35 -0.45
CA GLU A 56 11.83 7.74 -0.90
C GLU A 56 10.58 8.47 -0.40
N ASP A 57 10.64 9.80 -0.25
CA ASP A 57 9.46 10.60 0.10
C ASP A 57 8.60 10.85 -1.15
N THR A 58 7.64 9.95 -1.38
CA THR A 58 6.77 9.98 -2.55
C THR A 58 5.35 9.56 -2.18
N TRP A 59 4.43 9.71 -3.13
CA TRP A 59 3.04 9.30 -2.97
C TRP A 59 2.81 7.95 -3.65
N VAL A 60 2.12 7.06 -2.95
CA VAL A 60 1.65 5.78 -3.48
C VAL A 60 0.15 5.87 -3.70
N LEU A 61 -0.27 5.47 -4.89
CA LEU A 61 -1.67 5.28 -5.25
C LEU A 61 -1.98 3.79 -5.26
N VAL A 62 -2.96 3.35 -4.47
CA VAL A 62 -3.40 1.95 -4.45
C VAL A 62 -4.83 1.87 -4.92
N LYS A 63 -5.06 0.96 -5.88
CA LYS A 63 -6.38 0.59 -6.38
C LYS A 63 -6.70 -0.82 -5.92
N LEU A 64 -7.72 -0.96 -5.08
CA LEU A 64 -8.26 -2.24 -4.63
C LEU A 64 -9.52 -2.55 -5.42
N LYS A 65 -9.65 -3.78 -5.90
CA LYS A 65 -10.90 -4.27 -6.51
C LYS A 65 -11.82 -4.78 -5.41
N ILE A 66 -13.06 -4.32 -5.41
CA ILE A 66 -14.12 -4.79 -4.52
C ILE A 66 -14.68 -6.09 -5.11
N LYS A 67 -14.90 -7.10 -4.26
CA LYS A 67 -15.50 -8.38 -4.64
C LYS A 67 -16.94 -8.43 -4.18
#